data_AF-A0A923ZJ27-F1
#
_entry.id   AF-A0A923ZJ27-F1
#
_cell.length_a   1.000
_cell.length_b   1.000
_cell.length_c   1.000
_cell.angle_alpha   90.00
_cell.angle_beta   90.00
_cell.angle_gamma   90.00
#
_symmetry.space_group_name_H-M   'P 1'
#
loop_
_entity.id
_entity.type
_entity.pdbx_description
1 polymer ?
#
loop_
_entity_poly.entity_id
_entity_poly.type
_entity_poly.pdbx_seq_one_letter_code
_entity_poly.pdbx_strand_id
1 'polypeptide(L)' 'MKKGKNLLLIVIGLLIISSSQIAGHYLKMPDLVSGILMGAGIGLMIFSLLRQKLRPNC' A
#
# COMPACT_ATOMS: atom_id res chain seq x y z
N MET A 1 -13.44 -9.49 -16.89
CA MET A 1 -12.77 -8.26 -16.36
C MET A 1 -12.42 -8.35 -14.85
N LYS A 2 -11.73 -9.40 -14.36
CA LYS A 2 -11.39 -9.52 -12.91
C LYS A 2 -9.96 -9.04 -12.54
N LYS A 3 -9.09 -8.75 -13.52
CA LYS A 3 -7.70 -8.27 -13.30
C LYS A 3 -7.60 -6.84 -12.75
N GLY A 4 -8.54 -5.95 -13.09
CA GLY A 4 -8.45 -4.52 -12.73
C GLY A 4 -8.60 -4.21 -11.23
N LYS A 5 -9.32 -5.05 -10.47
CA LYS A 5 -9.58 -4.79 -9.03
C LYS A 5 -8.33 -4.98 -8.16
N ASN A 6 -7.44 -5.89 -8.54
CA ASN A 6 -6.18 -6.10 -7.84
C ASN A 6 -5.15 -5.01 -8.17
N LEU A 7 -5.14 -4.56 -9.43
CA LEU A 7 -4.26 -3.47 -9.85
C LEU A 7 -4.61 -2.18 -9.12
N LEU A 8 -5.91 -1.92 -8.89
CA LEU A 8 -6.38 -0.81 -8.05
C LEU A 8 -5.86 -0.88 -6.61
N LEU A 9 -5.89 -2.04 -5.95
CA LEU A 9 -5.37 -2.18 -4.57
C LEU A 9 -3.86 -1.91 -4.50
N ILE A 10 -3.10 -2.37 -5.50
CA ILE A 10 -1.66 -2.13 -5.60
C ILE A 10 -1.38 -0.64 -5.81
N VAL A 11 -2.13 0.01 -6.71
CA VAL A 11 -2.00 1.47 -6.97
C VAL A 11 -2.32 2.29 -5.72
N ILE A 12 -3.35 1.91 -4.95
CA ILE A 12 -3.70 2.57 -3.68
C ILE A 12 -2.56 2.43 -2.66
N GLY A 13 -1.97 1.24 -2.52
CA GLY A 13 -0.80 1.03 -1.65
C GLY A 13 0.39 1.89 -2.07
N LEU A 14 0.65 2.00 -3.37
CA LEU A 14 1.74 2.82 -3.92
C LEU A 14 1.53 4.33 -3.68
N LEU A 15 0.29 4.80 -3.82
CA LEU A 15 -0.10 6.19 -3.54
C LEU A 15 0.10 6.55 -2.06
N ILE A 16 -0.28 5.66 -1.15
CA ILE A 16 -0.10 5.87 0.29
C ILE A 16 1.38 6.01 0.61
N ILE A 17 2.23 5.11 0.11
CA ILE A 17 3.69 5.18 0.33
C ILE A 17 4.29 6.46 -0.26
N SER A 18 3.90 6.81 -1.49
CA SER A 18 4.43 7.99 -2.17
C SER A 18 4.03 9.28 -1.44
N SER A 19 2.76 9.38 -1.02
CA SER A 19 2.27 10.51 -0.22
C SER A 19 2.98 10.62 1.14
N SER A 20 3.28 9.50 1.78
CA SER A 20 4.04 9.44 3.04
C SER A 20 5.45 9.98 2.88
N GLN A 21 6.13 9.62 1.79
CA GLN A 21 7.51 10.08 1.54
C GLN A 21 7.55 11.57 1.22
N ILE A 22 6.57 12.07 0.45
CA ILE A 22 6.44 13.50 0.17
C ILE A 22 6.13 14.24 1.48
N ALA A 23 5.16 13.78 2.26
CA ALA A 23 4.81 14.41 3.53
C ALA A 23 5.99 14.41 4.52
N GLY A 24 6.76 13.32 4.61
CA GLY A 24 7.95 13.24 5.47
C GLY A 24 9.12 14.11 5.03
N HIS A 25 9.19 14.50 3.75
CA HIS A 25 10.21 15.42 3.25
C HIS A 25 9.90 16.88 3.62
N TYR A 26 8.61 17.27 3.65
CA TYR A 26 8.19 18.66 3.92
C TYR A 26 7.80 18.90 5.39
N LEU A 27 7.30 17.87 6.07
CA LEU A 27 6.91 17.91 7.47
C LEU A 27 7.86 17.01 8.23
N LYS A 28 8.52 17.55 9.26
CA LYS A 28 9.36 16.78 10.19
C LYS A 28 8.45 15.90 11.05
N MET A 29 7.93 14.85 10.43
CA MET A 29 7.00 13.90 11.01
C MET A 29 7.75 13.05 12.04
N PRO A 30 7.14 12.73 13.19
CA PRO A 30 7.72 11.82 14.15
C PRO A 30 7.92 10.43 13.52
N ASP A 31 9.03 9.76 13.83
CA ASP A 31 9.43 8.48 13.24
C ASP A 31 8.34 7.39 13.34
N LEU A 32 7.55 7.44 14.42
CA LEU A 32 6.41 6.54 14.64
C LEU A 32 5.34 6.69 13.55
N VAL A 33 5.00 7.93 13.17
CA VAL A 33 3.95 8.20 12.17
C VAL A 33 4.43 7.77 10.78
N SER A 34 5.69 8.09 10.43
CA SER A 34 6.30 7.63 9.19
C SER A 34 6.35 6.10 9.11
N GLY A 35 6.72 5.43 10.21
CA GLY A 35 6.74 3.97 10.30
C GLY A 35 5.37 3.32 10.12
N ILE A 36 4.32 3.87 10.77
CA ILE A 36 2.94 3.37 10.62
C ILE A 36 2.45 3.54 9.18
N LEU A 37 2.75 4.68 8.55
CA LEU A 37 2.28 4.99 7.20
C LEU A 37 2.98 4.11 6.14
N MET A 38 4.29 3.87 6.30
CA MET A 38 5.04 2.90 5.50
C MET A 38 4.53 1.47 5.72
N GLY A 39 4.37 1.07 6.98
CA GLY A 39 3.86 -0.25 7.36
C GLY A 39 2.46 -0.53 6.82
N ALA A 40 1.56 0.46 6.86
CA ALA A 40 0.22 0.36 6.29
C ALA A 40 0.26 0.20 4.76
N GLY A 41 1.11 0.94 4.05
CA GLY A 41 1.28 0.82 2.61
C GLY A 41 1.81 -0.56 2.18
N ILE A 42 2.86 -1.05 2.85
CA ILE A 42 3.45 -2.37 2.60
C ILE A 42 2.47 -3.49 2.98
N GLY A 43 1.82 -3.37 4.13
CA GLY A 43 0.81 -4.32 4.61
C GLY A 43 -0.35 -4.46 3.62
N LEU A 44 -0.83 -3.35 3.05
CA LEU A 44 -1.89 -3.36 2.05
C LEU A 44 -1.45 -4.04 0.74
N MET A 45 -0.20 -3.82 0.30
CA MET A 45 0.39 -4.52 -0.85
C MET A 45 0.48 -6.03 -0.61
N ILE A 46 1.03 -6.46 0.52
CA ILE A 46 1.17 -7.87 0.90
C ILE A 46 -0.22 -8.52 1.01
N PHE A 47 -1.18 -7.84 1.63
CA PHE A 47 -2.55 -8.31 1.74
C PHE A 47 -3.21 -8.48 0.36
N SER A 48 -2.96 -7.58 -0.59
CA SER A 48 -3.45 -7.69 -1.97
C SER A 48 -2.88 -8.92 -2.68
N LEU A 49 -1.57 -9.19 -2.52
CA LEU A 49 -0.91 -10.36 -3.09
C LEU A 49 -1.38 -11.67 -2.46
N LEU A 50 -1.54 -11.71 -1.13
CA LEU A 50 -2.12 -12.86 -0.42
C LEU A 50 -3.55 -13.13 -0.87
N ARG A 51 -4.38 -12.08 -1.00
CA ARG A 51 -5.75 -12.19 -1.50
C ARG A 51 -5.80 -12.67 -2.95
N GLN A 52 -4.82 -12.31 -3.77
CA GLN A 52 -4.68 -12.83 -5.13
C GLN A 52 -4.38 -14.33 -5.13
N LYS A 53 -3.49 -14.79 -4.25
CA LYS A 53 -3.12 -16.21 -4.14
C LYS A 53 -4.23 -17.04 -3.50
N LEU A 54 -5.00 -16.48 -2.57
CA LEU A 54 -6.15 -17.10 -1.90
C LEU A 54 -7.43 -17.12 -2.74
N ARG A 55 -7.52 -16.33 -3.83
CA ARG A 55 -8.52 -16.55 -4.88
C ARG A 55 -7.87 -17.43 -5.96
N PRO A 56 -7.96 -18.77 -5.88
CA PRO A 56 -7.60 -19.60 -7.00
C PRO A 56 -8.43 -19.15 -8.22
N ASN A 57 -7.72 -18.88 -9.30
CA ASN A 57 -8.29 -18.56 -10.59
C ASN A 57 -8.92 -19.85 -11.15
N CYS A 58 -10.14 -20.17 -10.73
CA CYS A 58 -11.07 -21.02 -11.48
C CYS A 58 -11.71 -20.20 -12.60
#